data_AF-A0A8S0VK68-F1
#
_entry.id   AF-A0A8S0VK68-F1
#
_cell.length_a   1.000
_cell.length_b   1.000
_cell.length_c   1.000
_cell.angle_alpha   90.00
_cell.angle_beta   90.00
_cell.angle_gamma   90.00
#
_symmetry.space_group_name_H-M   'P 1'
#
loop_
_entity.id
_entity.type
_entity.pdbx_description
1 polymer ?
#
loop_
_entity_poly.entity_id
_entity_poly.type
_entity_poly.pdbx_seq_one_letter_code
_entity_poly.pdbx_strand_id
1 'polypeptide(L)'
;RIKRLVLPQQGRAKVDPNPDREFYAYPRFVAHVDDKFISTLTNLYRERLRPEMEILDLMSSWISHLPKEVKYKKVVGHGLNAQELSKNPRLDYFFVKDLNQDQELALENGSFDAVLCTVSVQYLQQPEK
;
A
#
# COMPACT_ATOMS: atom_id res chain seq x y z
N ARG A 1 23.65 -10.10 7.81
CA ARG A 1 22.98 -8.80 7.53
C ARG A 1 22.53 -8.23 8.87
N ILE A 2 22.94 -7.02 9.25
CA ILE A 2 22.50 -6.40 10.52
C ILE A 2 21.01 -6.04 10.37
N LYS A 3 20.13 -6.67 11.15
CA LYS A 3 18.72 -6.27 11.22
C LYS A 3 18.62 -5.06 12.14
N ARG A 4 18.35 -3.88 11.57
CA ARG A 4 18.02 -2.69 12.36
C ARG A 4 16.55 -2.77 12.73
N LEU A 5 16.26 -2.90 14.02
CA LEU A 5 14.89 -2.81 14.50
C LEU A 5 14.39 -1.39 14.30
N VAL A 6 13.23 -1.24 13.67
CA VAL A 6 12.60 0.07 13.44
C VAL A 6 11.65 0.42 14.58
N LEU A 7 11.09 -0.59 15.26
CA LEU A 7 10.22 -0.43 16.41
C LEU A 7 10.76 -1.17 17.66
N PRO A 8 10.63 -0.59 18.87
CA PRO A 8 10.78 -1.34 20.12
C PRO A 8 9.63 -2.34 20.28
N GLN A 9 9.77 -3.31 21.18
CA GLN A 9 8.76 -4.36 21.38
C GLN A 9 7.36 -3.79 21.68
N GLN A 10 7.28 -2.73 22.50
CA GLN A 10 6.02 -2.07 22.85
C GLN A 10 5.38 -1.39 21.62
N GLY A 11 6.19 -0.87 20.69
CA GLY A 11 5.71 -0.25 19.45
C GLY A 11 5.12 -1.25 18.44
N ARG A 12 5.26 -2.56 18.69
CA ARG A 12 4.67 -3.62 17.85
C ARG A 12 3.29 -4.07 18.33
N ALA A 13 2.83 -3.58 19.48
CA ALA A 13 1.53 -3.91 20.03
C ALA A 13 0.45 -3.05 19.36
N LYS A 14 -0.65 -3.68 18.95
CA LYS A 14 -1.84 -2.97 18.47
C LYS A 14 -2.67 -2.52 19.67
N VAL A 15 -3.33 -1.37 19.54
CA VAL A 15 -4.33 -0.91 20.52
C VAL A 15 -5.52 -1.88 20.54
N ASP A 16 -5.94 -2.34 19.36
CA ASP A 16 -6.92 -3.41 19.19
C ASP A 16 -6.19 -4.72 18.85
N PRO A 17 -6.23 -5.75 19.71
CA PRO A 17 -5.56 -7.02 19.46
C PRO A 17 -6.29 -7.94 18.47
N ASN A 18 -7.50 -7.60 18.02
CA ASN A 18 -8.25 -8.43 17.07
C ASN A 18 -7.49 -8.60 15.74
N PRO A 19 -7.75 -9.68 14.98
CA PRO A 19 -7.14 -9.88 13.67
C PRO A 19 -7.39 -8.71 12.72
N ASP A 20 -6.39 -8.33 11.92
CA ASP A 20 -6.53 -7.17 11.01
C ASP A 20 -7.65 -7.40 9.99
N ARG A 21 -7.85 -8.65 9.55
CA ARG A 21 -8.96 -9.05 8.67
C ARG A 21 -10.34 -8.63 9.20
N GLU A 22 -10.55 -8.58 10.52
CA GLU A 22 -11.83 -8.14 11.09
C GLU A 22 -12.00 -6.62 10.94
N PHE A 23 -10.94 -5.84 11.20
CA PHE A 23 -10.96 -4.38 11.03
C PHE A 23 -11.18 -3.96 9.57
N TYR A 24 -10.58 -4.71 8.63
CA TYR A 24 -10.67 -4.47 7.19
C TYR A 24 -11.82 -5.25 6.51
N ALA A 25 -12.70 -5.91 7.27
CA ALA A 25 -13.80 -6.70 6.70
C ALA A 25 -14.80 -5.85 5.90
N TYR A 26 -15.01 -4.61 6.32
CA TYR A 26 -15.95 -3.68 5.70
C TYR A 26 -15.21 -2.64 4.87
N PRO A 27 -15.55 -2.47 3.58
CA PRO A 27 -14.88 -1.51 2.73
C PRO A 27 -15.18 -0.06 3.15
N ARG A 28 -14.19 0.81 3.00
CA ARG A 28 -14.26 2.23 3.31
C ARG A 28 -13.95 3.02 2.04
N PHE A 29 -15.00 3.45 1.34
CA PHE A 29 -14.88 4.28 0.14
C PHE A 29 -14.75 5.77 0.49
N VAL A 30 -13.75 6.10 1.31
CA VAL A 30 -13.44 7.46 1.72
C VAL A 30 -11.96 7.75 1.52
N ALA A 31 -11.61 9.01 1.31
CA ALA A 31 -10.24 9.45 1.46
C ALA A 31 -9.98 9.68 2.96
N HIS A 32 -8.91 9.08 3.49
CA HIS A 32 -8.51 9.25 4.90
C HIS A 32 -7.66 10.50 5.16
N VAL A 33 -7.47 11.31 4.12
CA VAL A 33 -6.60 12.49 4.08
C VAL A 33 -7.31 13.62 3.34
N ASP A 34 -6.90 14.86 3.60
CA ASP A 34 -7.47 16.03 2.95
C ASP A 34 -7.00 16.21 1.49
N ASP A 35 -7.72 17.06 0.75
CA ASP A 35 -7.44 17.33 -0.67
C ASP A 35 -6.04 17.93 -0.90
N LYS A 36 -5.50 18.67 0.09
CA LYS A 36 -4.18 19.29 -0.01
C LYS A 36 -3.08 18.23 0.05
N PHE A 37 -3.21 17.26 0.95
CA PHE A 37 -2.33 16.10 1.03
C PHE A 37 -2.39 15.32 -0.29
N ILE A 38 -3.60 15.01 -0.79
CA ILE A 38 -3.78 14.27 -2.04
C ILE A 38 -3.11 14.99 -3.21
N SER A 39 -3.34 16.29 -3.34
CA SER A 39 -2.72 17.11 -4.40
C SER A 39 -1.19 17.11 -4.31
N THR A 40 -0.65 17.30 -3.10
CA THR A 40 0.80 17.30 -2.86
C THR A 40 1.42 15.94 -3.21
N LEU A 41 0.79 14.85 -2.78
CA LEU A 41 1.25 13.49 -3.08
C LEU A 41 1.17 13.18 -4.58
N THR A 42 0.07 13.56 -5.23
CA THR A 42 -0.10 13.37 -6.67
C THR A 42 0.99 14.13 -7.44
N ASN A 43 1.33 15.35 -7.02
CA ASN A 43 2.42 16.11 -7.62
C ASN A 43 3.79 15.45 -7.41
N LEU A 44 4.05 14.94 -6.21
CA LEU A 44 5.26 14.17 -5.93
C LEU A 44 5.36 12.94 -6.84
N TYR A 45 4.27 12.19 -7.01
CA TYR A 45 4.24 11.04 -7.92
C TYR A 45 4.46 11.44 -9.37
N ARG A 46 3.92 12.59 -9.82
CA ARG A 46 4.20 13.11 -11.16
C ARG A 46 5.68 13.42 -11.39
N GLU A 47 6.37 13.92 -10.37
CA GLU A 47 7.79 14.25 -10.46
C GLU A 47 8.70 13.01 -10.41
N ARG A 48 8.30 11.97 -9.67
CA ARG A 48 9.15 10.82 -9.37
C ARG A 48 8.88 9.59 -10.24
N LEU A 49 7.63 9.38 -10.62
CA LEU A 49 7.20 8.21 -11.38
C LEU A 49 7.12 8.57 -12.86
N ARG A 50 7.71 7.72 -13.71
CA ARG A 50 7.73 7.92 -15.15
C ARG A 50 6.69 7.03 -15.83
N PRO A 51 6.23 7.40 -17.04
CA PRO A 51 5.47 6.49 -17.88
C PRO A 51 6.18 5.14 -18.07
N GLU A 52 5.43 4.10 -18.39
CA GLU A 52 5.92 2.74 -18.64
C GLU A 52 6.61 2.03 -17.46
N MET A 53 6.57 2.60 -16.25
CA MET A 53 7.01 1.92 -15.03
C MET A 53 6.05 0.78 -14.62
N GLU A 54 6.61 -0.27 -14.01
CA GLU A 54 5.86 -1.26 -13.23
C GLU A 54 5.87 -0.84 -11.75
N ILE A 55 4.68 -0.63 -11.18
CA ILE A 55 4.49 -0.09 -9.83
C ILE A 55 3.83 -1.14 -8.93
N LEU A 56 4.35 -1.28 -7.72
CA LEU A 56 3.68 -1.98 -6.62
C LEU A 56 3.13 -0.96 -5.61
N ASP A 57 1.82 -0.91 -5.46
CA ASP A 57 1.13 -0.09 -4.46
C ASP A 57 0.78 -0.94 -3.22
N LEU A 58 1.64 -0.86 -2.20
CA LEU A 58 1.50 -1.63 -0.97
C LEU A 58 0.48 -1.00 -0.03
N MET A 59 -0.38 -1.86 0.50
CA MET A 59 -1.41 -1.49 1.47
C MET A 59 -2.35 -0.42 0.89
N SER A 60 -2.65 -0.60 -0.40
CA SER A 60 -3.56 0.19 -1.19
C SER A 60 -5.00 -0.03 -0.79
N SER A 61 -5.87 0.80 -1.34
CA SER A 61 -7.31 0.78 -1.19
C SER A 61 -7.94 1.09 -2.56
N TRP A 62 -9.12 1.72 -2.57
CA TRP A 62 -9.84 2.10 -3.79
C TRP A 62 -9.25 3.33 -4.52
N ILE A 63 -8.25 4.01 -3.95
CA ILE A 63 -7.52 5.13 -4.57
C ILE A 63 -6.01 4.99 -4.31
N SER A 64 -5.19 5.04 -5.36
CA SER A 64 -3.72 5.06 -5.27
C SER A 64 -3.08 6.46 -5.31
N HIS A 65 -3.89 7.51 -5.51
CA HIS A 65 -3.44 8.91 -5.68
C HIS A 65 -2.43 9.14 -6.82
N LEU A 66 -2.38 8.20 -7.78
CA LEU A 66 -1.55 8.32 -8.97
C LEU A 66 -2.08 9.43 -9.90
N PRO A 67 -1.21 10.21 -10.57
CA PRO A 67 -1.62 11.16 -11.59
C PRO A 67 -2.39 10.45 -12.71
N LYS A 68 -3.57 10.98 -13.06
CA LYS A 68 -4.49 10.32 -14.01
C LYS A 68 -3.94 10.30 -15.43
N GLU A 69 -3.15 11.30 -15.77
CA GLU A 69 -2.56 11.54 -17.08
C GLU A 69 -1.33 10.66 -17.38
N VAL A 70 -0.70 10.09 -16.34
CA VAL A 70 0.47 9.22 -16.53
C VAL A 70 0.02 7.80 -16.78
N LYS A 71 0.50 7.21 -17.88
CA LYS A 71 0.28 5.82 -18.24
C LYS A 71 1.46 4.98 -17.77
N TYR A 72 1.19 4.07 -16.85
CA TYR A 72 2.17 3.11 -16.35
C TYR A 72 2.03 1.81 -17.13
N LYS A 73 3.10 1.01 -17.19
CA LYS A 73 3.07 -0.28 -17.87
C LYS A 73 2.22 -1.29 -17.09
N LYS A 74 2.33 -1.23 -15.77
CA LYS A 74 1.58 -2.08 -14.86
C LYS A 74 1.50 -1.45 -13.47
N VAL A 75 0.35 -1.53 -12.81
CA VAL A 75 0.17 -1.17 -11.41
C VAL A 75 -0.45 -2.36 -10.68
N VAL A 76 0.30 -2.90 -9.74
CA VAL A 76 -0.13 -4.00 -8.87
C VAL A 76 -0.47 -3.46 -7.50
N GLY A 77 -1.68 -3.71 -7.02
CA GLY A 77 -2.09 -3.35 -5.67
C GLY A 77 -1.99 -4.51 -4.69
N HIS A 78 -1.63 -4.19 -3.45
CA HIS A 78 -1.73 -5.10 -2.32
C HIS A 78 -2.57 -4.44 -1.23
N GLY A 79 -3.47 -5.17 -0.58
CA GLY A 79 -4.23 -4.64 0.55
C GLY A 79 -4.97 -5.72 1.33
N LEU A 80 -5.84 -5.29 2.24
CA LEU A 80 -6.58 -6.18 3.14
C LEU A 80 -8.07 -6.31 2.80
N ASN A 81 -8.60 -5.45 1.91
CA ASN A 81 -9.99 -5.48 1.49
C ASN A 81 -10.10 -5.63 -0.04
N ALA A 82 -10.62 -6.77 -0.50
CA ALA A 82 -10.78 -7.05 -1.93
C ALA A 82 -11.77 -6.09 -2.63
N GLN A 83 -12.81 -5.63 -1.93
CA GLN A 83 -13.83 -4.75 -2.51
C GLN A 83 -13.24 -3.36 -2.79
N GLU A 84 -12.43 -2.82 -1.87
CA GLU A 84 -11.69 -1.58 -2.08
C GLU A 84 -10.75 -1.68 -3.28
N LEU A 85 -9.89 -2.70 -3.30
CA LEU A 85 -8.92 -2.91 -4.38
C LEU A 85 -9.61 -3.07 -5.74
N SER A 86 -10.72 -3.83 -5.80
CA SER A 86 -11.49 -4.02 -7.04
C SER A 86 -12.13 -2.73 -7.58
N LYS A 87 -12.29 -1.71 -6.72
CA LYS A 87 -12.83 -0.40 -7.10
C LYS A 87 -11.74 0.61 -7.47
N ASN A 88 -10.46 0.25 -7.33
CA ASN A 88 -9.37 1.13 -7.68
C ASN A 88 -9.15 1.17 -9.19
N PRO A 89 -9.45 2.28 -9.88
CA PRO A 89 -9.35 2.35 -11.34
C PRO A 89 -7.91 2.42 -11.84
N ARG A 90 -6.92 2.48 -10.94
CA ARG A 90 -5.50 2.55 -11.29
C ARG A 90 -4.81 1.20 -11.29
N LEU A 91 -5.41 0.16 -10.72
CA LEU A 91 -4.78 -1.16 -10.60
C LEU A 91 -5.09 -2.03 -11.82
N ASP A 92 -4.08 -2.67 -12.37
CA ASP A 92 -4.21 -3.71 -13.39
C ASP A 92 -4.43 -5.09 -12.76
N TYR A 93 -3.85 -5.30 -11.58
CA TYR A 93 -3.95 -6.52 -10.79
C TYR A 93 -3.88 -6.18 -9.31
N PHE A 94 -4.52 -6.99 -8.46
CA PHE A 94 -4.34 -6.88 -7.03
C PHE A 94 -4.34 -8.25 -6.35
N PHE A 95 -3.76 -8.30 -5.14
CA PHE A 95 -3.86 -9.44 -4.26
C PHE A 95 -4.13 -9.00 -2.82
N VAL A 96 -4.82 -9.86 -2.08
CA VAL A 96 -5.15 -9.63 -0.67
C VAL A 96 -4.26 -10.51 0.19
N LYS A 97 -3.49 -9.88 1.08
CA LYS A 97 -2.62 -10.58 2.01
C LYS A 97 -2.45 -9.76 3.28
N ASP A 98 -2.35 -10.45 4.41
CA ASP A 98 -2.07 -9.82 5.69
C ASP A 98 -0.58 -9.95 6.01
N LEU A 99 0.14 -8.83 5.89
CA LEU A 99 1.58 -8.76 6.13
C LEU A 99 1.94 -8.84 7.63
N ASN A 100 0.98 -8.79 8.56
CA ASN A 100 1.23 -9.14 9.95
C ASN A 100 1.19 -10.66 10.18
N GLN A 101 0.55 -11.42 9.30
CA GLN A 101 0.51 -12.90 9.34
C GLN A 101 1.62 -13.52 8.49
N ASP A 102 1.79 -13.03 7.26
CA ASP A 102 2.74 -13.57 6.29
C ASP A 102 3.29 -12.42 5.43
N GLN A 103 4.60 -12.17 5.57
CA GLN A 103 5.30 -11.06 4.91
C GLN A 103 5.87 -11.41 3.54
N GLU A 104 5.76 -12.67 3.11
CA GLU A 104 6.30 -13.09 1.82
C GLU A 104 5.44 -12.55 0.69
N LEU A 105 5.99 -11.61 -0.08
CA LEU A 105 5.38 -11.19 -1.34
C LEU A 105 5.78 -12.22 -2.39
N ALA A 106 4.83 -13.01 -2.89
CA ALA A 106 5.03 -13.97 -3.99
C ALA A 106 5.18 -13.23 -5.34
N LEU A 107 6.11 -12.29 -5.37
CA LEU A 107 6.45 -11.41 -6.47
C LEU A 107 7.93 -11.62 -6.78
N GLU A 108 8.29 -11.51 -8.05
CA GLU A 108 9.69 -11.66 -8.46
C GLU A 108 10.54 -10.51 -7.89
N ASN A 109 11.72 -10.83 -7.37
CA ASN A 109 12.62 -9.83 -6.82
C ASN A 109 13.10 -8.87 -7.90
N GLY A 110 13.00 -7.57 -7.63
CA GLY A 110 13.44 -6.53 -8.57
C GLY A 110 12.56 -6.37 -9.80
N SER A 111 11.33 -6.90 -9.78
CA SER A 111 10.40 -6.83 -10.92
C SER A 111 9.61 -5.52 -11.03
N PHE A 112 9.75 -4.61 -10.06
CA PHE A 112 9.04 -3.33 -10.05
C PHE A 112 10.03 -2.17 -10.05
N ASP A 113 9.69 -1.11 -10.80
CA ASP A 113 10.47 0.12 -10.87
C ASP A 113 10.25 1.03 -9.65
N ALA A 114 9.06 0.93 -9.03
CA ALA A 114 8.70 1.71 -7.85
C ALA A 114 7.77 0.95 -6.90
N VAL A 115 7.90 1.23 -5.60
CA VAL A 115 7.00 0.75 -4.55
C VAL A 115 6.40 1.96 -3.84
N LEU A 116 5.07 1.98 -3.74
CA LEU A 116 4.30 3.00 -3.04
C LEU A 116 3.76 2.42 -1.74
N CYS A 117 3.69 3.25 -0.69
CA CYS A 117 3.09 2.90 0.59
C CYS A 117 2.62 4.20 1.25
N THR A 118 1.36 4.58 1.01
CA THR A 118 0.80 5.86 1.45
C THR A 118 -0.22 5.66 2.56
N VAL A 119 -0.04 6.39 3.66
CA VAL A 119 -0.95 6.40 4.84
C VAL A 119 -1.34 5.02 5.37
N SER A 120 -0.42 4.07 5.26
CA SER A 120 -0.75 2.66 5.49
C SER A 120 0.27 1.88 6.32
N VAL A 121 1.55 2.28 6.34
CA VAL A 121 2.61 1.53 7.06
C VAL A 121 2.33 1.34 8.55
N GLN A 122 1.49 2.19 9.15
CA GLN A 122 1.22 2.23 10.58
C GLN A 122 0.54 0.97 11.15
N TYR A 123 -0.11 0.14 10.33
CA TYR A 123 -0.72 -1.11 10.84
C TYR A 123 0.30 -2.25 10.98
N LEU A 124 1.50 -2.15 10.38
CA LEU A 124 2.50 -3.21 10.45
C LEU A 124 3.13 -3.30 11.85
N GLN A 125 3.12 -4.50 12.41
CA GLN A 125 3.79 -4.80 13.67
C GLN A 125 5.30 -5.02 13.50
N GLN A 126 5.74 -5.40 12.29
CA GLN A 126 7.14 -5.71 11.98
C GLN A 126 7.55 -5.19 10.59
N PRO A 127 7.61 -3.86 10.38
CA PRO A 127 7.89 -3.24 9.08
C PRO A 127 9.33 -3.46 8.56
N GLU A 128 10.26 -3.88 9.40
CA GLU A 128 11.67 -4.06 9.06
C GLU A 128 12.07 -5.46 8.57
N LYS A 129 11.11 -6.39 8.47
CA LYS A 129 11.38 -7.80 8.22
C LYS A 129 11.32 -8.18 6.75
#